data_AF-A0A4U0Z1C8-F1
#
_entry.id   AF-A0A4U0Z1C8-F1
#
_cell.length_a   1.000
_cell.length_b   1.000
_cell.length_c   1.000
_cell.angle_alpha   90.00
_cell.angle_beta   90.00
_cell.angle_gamma   90.00
#
_symmetry.space_group_name_H-M   'P 1'
#
loop_
_entity.id
_entity.type
_entity.pdbx_description
1 polymer ?
#
loop_
_entity_poly.entity_id
_entity_poly.type
_entity_poly.pdbx_seq_one_letter_code
_entity_poly.pdbx_strand_id
1 'polypeptide(L)'
;MSYRAVLAALGALVALLFAASLLVGPAALGFTDSVVALLTGRGEAVVLVMREIRLPRALLGLMVGAVLGLSGAAMQGFLRNPLAEPGLIGVSSSAALGAVIALQTGIAA
;
A
#
# COMPACT_ATOMS: atom_id res chain seq x y z
N MET A 1 -25.27 -12.67 -6.55
CA MET A 1 -24.40 -11.71 -7.27
C MET A 1 -23.55 -12.49 -8.26
N SER A 2 -23.41 -12.01 -9.50
CA SER A 2 -22.46 -12.62 -10.44
C SER A 2 -21.02 -12.38 -9.97
N TYR A 3 -20.12 -13.33 -10.19
CA TYR A 3 -18.69 -13.20 -9.83
C TYR A 3 -18.08 -11.89 -10.38
N ARG A 4 -18.46 -11.52 -11.60
CA ARG A 4 -18.05 -10.27 -12.25
C ARG A 4 -18.50 -9.02 -11.48
N ALA A 5 -19.72 -9.04 -10.92
CA ALA A 5 -20.23 -7.93 -10.13
C ALA A 5 -19.46 -7.77 -8.80
N VAL A 6 -19.08 -8.88 -8.15
CA VAL A 6 -18.27 -8.85 -6.92
C VAL A 6 -16.89 -8.26 -7.21
N LEU A 7 -16.22 -8.73 -8.26
CA LEU A 7 -14.92 -8.19 -8.67
C LEU A 7 -14.98 -6.70 -8.99
N ALA A 8 -16.00 -6.27 -9.75
CA ALA A 8 -16.20 -4.86 -10.07
C ALA A 8 -16.44 -4.01 -8.81
N ALA A 9 -17.25 -4.50 -7.87
CA ALA A 9 -17.53 -3.81 -6.62
C ALA A 9 -16.28 -3.67 -5.73
N LEU A 10 -15.49 -4.74 -5.57
CA LEU A 10 -14.24 -4.69 -4.82
C LEU A 10 -13.19 -3.80 -5.49
N GLY A 11 -13.07 -3.87 -6.82
CA GLY A 11 -12.17 -2.99 -7.57
C GLY A 11 -12.54 -1.52 -7.43
N ALA A 12 -13.85 -1.19 -7.50
CA ALA A 12 -14.34 0.16 -7.26
C ALA A 12 -14.08 0.63 -5.83
N LEU A 13 -14.26 -0.26 -4.83
CA LEU A 13 -13.98 0.05 -3.43
C LEU A 13 -12.48 0.34 -3.22
N VAL A 14 -11.58 -0.44 -3.81
CA VAL A 14 -10.14 -0.20 -3.74
C VAL A 14 -9.77 1.15 -4.36
N ALA A 15 -10.34 1.49 -5.52
CA ALA A 15 -10.11 2.79 -6.17
C ALA A 15 -10.61 3.96 -5.30
N LEU A 16 -11.79 3.80 -4.67
CA LEU A 16 -12.35 4.81 -3.77
C LEU A 16 -11.47 5.01 -2.53
N LEU A 17 -11.02 3.92 -1.90
CA LEU A 17 -10.16 3.99 -0.72
C LEU A 17 -8.77 4.56 -1.05
N PHE A 18 -8.24 4.26 -2.23
CA PHE A 18 -7.00 4.86 -2.72
C PHE A 18 -7.15 6.38 -2.88
N ALA A 19 -8.23 6.85 -3.52
CA ALA A 19 -8.51 8.27 -3.66
C ALA A 19 -8.72 8.95 -2.29
N ALA A 20 -9.45 8.31 -1.37
CA ALA A 20 -9.63 8.79 -0.01
C ALA A 20 -8.29 8.90 0.75
N SER A 21 -7.41 7.92 0.61
CA SER A 21 -6.07 7.91 1.22
C SER A 21 -5.21 9.11 0.80
N LEU A 22 -5.32 9.56 -0.46
CA LEU A 22 -4.60 10.75 -0.94
C LEU A 22 -5.12 12.05 -0.27
N LEU A 23 -6.42 12.10 0.02
CA LEU A 23 -7.08 13.29 0.55
C LEU A 23 -6.93 13.40 2.08
N VAL A 24 -6.84 12.27 2.78
CA VAL A 24 -6.69 12.24 4.24
C VAL A 24 -5.24 12.52 4.64
N GLY A 25 -5.01 13.55 5.45
CA GLY A 25 -3.70 13.81 6.05
C GLY A 25 -3.69 15.01 6.99
N PRO A 26 -2.64 15.16 7.81
CA PRO A 26 -2.54 16.19 8.83
C PRO A 26 -2.32 17.60 8.26
N ALA A 27 -1.80 17.70 7.03
CA ALA A 27 -1.78 18.95 6.30
C ALA A 27 -3.22 19.27 5.87
N ALA A 28 -3.80 20.32 6.46
CA ALA A 28 -5.13 20.86 6.16
C ALA A 28 -5.18 21.46 4.75
N LEU A 29 -5.00 20.62 3.74
CA LEU A 29 -5.05 20.98 2.34
C LEU A 29 -6.50 20.90 1.86
N GLY A 30 -6.97 21.92 1.16
CA GLY A 30 -8.27 21.87 0.50
C GLY A 30 -8.32 20.72 -0.52
N PHE A 31 -9.51 20.13 -0.70
CA PHE A 31 -9.75 19.09 -1.70
C PHE A 31 -9.32 19.54 -3.10
N THR A 32 -9.72 20.76 -3.49
CA THR A 32 -9.38 21.37 -4.78
C THR A 32 -7.89 21.58 -4.94
N ASP A 33 -7.20 22.08 -3.91
CA ASP A 33 -5.76 22.33 -3.95
C ASP A 33 -4.96 21.02 -4.09
N SER A 34 -5.44 19.95 -3.46
CA SER A 34 -4.81 18.63 -3.53
C SER A 34 -4.91 18.03 -4.94
N VAL A 35 -6.08 18.12 -5.57
CA VAL A 35 -6.32 17.65 -6.94
C VAL A 35 -5.55 18.49 -7.96
N VAL A 36 -5.57 19.82 -7.81
CA VAL A 36 -4.84 20.75 -8.68
C VAL A 36 -3.33 20.54 -8.53
N ALA A 37 -2.80 20.39 -7.32
CA ALA A 37 -1.38 20.12 -7.11
C ALA A 37 -0.95 18.77 -7.71
N LEU A 38 -1.80 17.74 -7.62
CA LEU A 38 -1.53 16.44 -8.22
C LEU A 38 -1.38 16.53 -9.76
N LEU A 39 -2.31 17.24 -10.41
CA LEU A 39 -2.42 17.31 -11.87
C LEU A 39 -1.54 18.39 -12.50
N THR A 40 -1.47 19.57 -11.91
CA THR A 40 -0.81 20.75 -12.50
C THR A 40 0.58 21.03 -11.95
N GLY A 41 0.96 20.44 -10.81
CA GLY A 41 2.27 20.69 -10.20
C GLY A 41 2.46 22.12 -9.68
N ARG A 42 1.38 22.85 -9.41
CA ARG A 42 1.42 24.21 -8.85
C ARG A 42 1.29 24.19 -7.33
N GLY A 43 2.10 24.99 -6.63
CA GLY A 43 2.14 25.09 -5.17
C GLY A 43 3.22 24.18 -4.58
N GLU A 44 4.44 24.71 -4.40
CA GLU A 44 5.67 23.95 -4.09
C GLU A 44 5.51 22.99 -2.89
N ALA A 45 5.02 23.49 -1.75
CA ALA A 45 4.81 22.67 -0.56
C ALA A 45 3.69 21.62 -0.71
N VAL A 46 2.61 21.96 -1.43
CA VAL A 46 1.45 21.07 -1.62
C VAL A 46 1.81 19.92 -2.58
N VAL A 47 2.56 20.24 -3.64
CA VAL A 47 3.04 19.27 -4.62
C VAL A 47 4.04 18.31 -4.00
N LEU A 48 4.98 18.79 -3.18
CA LEU A 48 5.93 17.96 -2.43
C LEU A 48 5.18 16.93 -1.58
N VAL A 49 4.25 17.38 -0.75
CA VAL A 49 3.45 16.48 0.12
C VAL A 49 2.64 15.49 -0.70
N MET A 50 2.00 15.93 -1.79
CA MET A 50 1.17 15.06 -2.61
C MET A 50 1.98 14.02 -3.38
N ARG A 51 3.01 14.45 -4.12
CA ARG A 51 3.75 13.59 -5.06
C ARG A 51 4.88 12.81 -4.41
N GLU A 52 5.53 13.35 -3.38
CA GLU A 52 6.70 12.70 -2.77
C GLU A 52 6.37 11.97 -1.46
N ILE A 53 5.25 12.31 -0.81
CA ILE A 53 4.87 11.68 0.46
C ILE A 53 3.60 10.84 0.33
N ARG A 54 2.46 11.44 -0.05
CA ARG A 54 1.16 10.74 -0.03
C ARG A 54 1.02 9.72 -1.15
N LEU A 55 1.34 10.11 -2.39
CA LEU A 55 1.21 9.23 -3.54
C LEU A 55 2.09 7.98 -3.42
N PRO A 56 3.40 8.07 -3.09
CA PRO A 56 4.25 6.90 -2.95
C PRO A 56 3.77 5.98 -1.82
N ARG A 57 3.31 6.55 -0.69
CA ARG A 57 2.73 5.78 0.42
C ARG A 57 1.44 5.07 0.04
N ALA A 58 0.54 5.73 -0.68
CA ALA A 58 -0.72 5.13 -1.13
C ALA A 58 -0.47 3.98 -2.11
N LEU A 59 0.47 4.16 -3.04
CA LEU A 59 0.90 3.12 -3.98
C LEU A 59 1.54 1.94 -3.26
N LEU A 60 2.44 2.20 -2.31
CA LEU A 60 3.03 1.15 -1.48
C LEU A 60 1.96 0.36 -0.71
N GLY A 61 0.99 1.04 -0.09
CA GLY A 61 -0.11 0.37 0.61
C GLY A 61 -0.93 -0.54 -0.30
N LEU A 62 -1.25 -0.07 -1.51
CA LEU A 62 -1.96 -0.85 -2.52
C LEU A 62 -1.16 -2.10 -2.94
N MET A 63 0.13 -1.92 -3.26
CA MET A 63 1.00 -3.01 -3.71
C MET A 63 1.23 -4.05 -2.61
N VAL A 64 1.52 -3.60 -1.38
CA VAL A 64 1.73 -4.48 -0.23
C VAL A 64 0.46 -5.29 0.06
N GLY A 65 -0.71 -4.64 0.09
CA GLY A 65 -1.98 -5.33 0.29
C GLY A 65 -2.27 -6.39 -0.78
N ALA A 66 -2.01 -6.06 -2.06
CA ALA A 66 -2.19 -6.98 -3.17
C ALA A 66 -1.25 -8.19 -3.08
N VAL A 67 0.05 -7.97 -2.81
CA VAL A 67 1.04 -9.03 -2.67
C VAL A 67 0.72 -9.93 -1.48
N LEU A 68 0.42 -9.36 -0.30
CA LEU A 68 0.07 -10.15 0.89
C LEU A 68 -1.20 -10.97 0.68
N GLY A 69 -2.23 -10.40 0.05
CA GLY A 69 -3.46 -11.11 -0.29
C GLY A 69 -3.22 -12.27 -1.26
N LEU A 70 -2.42 -12.06 -2.32
CA LEU A 70 -2.06 -13.09 -3.28
C LEU A 70 -1.20 -14.19 -2.65
N SER A 71 -0.18 -13.82 -1.87
CA SER A 71 0.68 -14.78 -1.17
C SER A 71 -0.11 -15.61 -0.14
N GLY A 72 -1.07 -14.99 0.56
CA GLY A 72 -1.99 -15.70 1.46
C GLY A 72 -2.86 -16.71 0.71
N ALA A 73 -3.54 -16.29 -0.35
CA ALA A 73 -4.37 -17.19 -1.16
C ALA A 73 -3.55 -18.34 -1.77
N ALA A 74 -2.33 -18.06 -2.26
CA ALA A 74 -1.43 -19.07 -2.80
C ALA A 74 -0.98 -20.07 -1.73
N MET A 75 -0.61 -19.60 -0.54
CA MET A 75 -0.17 -20.46 0.56
C MET A 75 -1.31 -21.35 1.08
N GLN A 76 -2.51 -20.77 1.23
CA GLN A 76 -3.71 -21.52 1.61
C GLN A 76 -4.05 -22.60 0.59
N GLY A 77 -3.92 -22.32 -0.72
CA GLY A 77 -4.10 -23.30 -1.78
C GLY A 77 -3.03 -24.39 -1.79
N PHE A 78 -1.76 -24.02 -1.61
CA PHE A 78 -0.62 -24.95 -1.59
C PHE A 78 -0.70 -25.93 -0.41
N LEU A 79 -0.94 -25.42 0.79
CA LEU A 79 -1.03 -26.23 2.00
C LEU A 79 -2.42 -26.86 2.22
N ARG A 80 -3.41 -26.48 1.39
CA ARG A 80 -4.83 -26.88 1.55
C ARG A 80 -5.34 -26.62 2.97
N ASN A 81 -4.86 -25.53 3.58
CA ASN A 81 -5.16 -25.16 4.95
C ASN A 81 -5.57 -23.67 4.97
N PRO A 82 -6.83 -23.35 5.30
CA PRO A 82 -7.31 -21.97 5.31
C PRO A 82 -6.64 -21.11 6.39
N LEU A 83 -5.97 -21.72 7.37
CA LEU A 83 -5.20 -21.02 8.41
C LEU A 83 -3.76 -20.73 7.98
N ALA A 84 -3.34 -21.21 6.81
CA ALA A 84 -1.99 -20.97 6.35
C ALA A 84 -1.78 -19.50 5.95
N GLU A 85 -0.62 -18.96 6.31
CA GLU A 85 -0.20 -17.62 5.95
C GLU A 85 1.23 -17.64 5.39
N PRO A 86 1.64 -16.64 4.58
CA PRO A 86 2.97 -16.64 3.96
C PRO A 86 4.12 -16.53 4.97
N GLY A 87 3.87 -16.12 6.22
CA GLY A 87 4.87 -16.05 7.28
C GLY A 87 5.43 -17.42 7.71
N LEU A 88 4.72 -18.52 7.45
CA LEU A 88 5.08 -19.86 7.93
C LEU A 88 6.43 -20.38 7.42
N ILE A 89 6.86 -19.92 6.24
CA ILE A 89 8.14 -20.32 5.62
C ILE A 89 9.34 -19.51 6.17
N GLY A 90 9.14 -18.66 7.17
CA GLY A 90 10.22 -17.94 7.87
C GLY A 90 10.70 -16.65 7.19
N VAL A 91 10.13 -16.28 6.04
CA VAL A 91 10.52 -15.09 5.26
C VAL A 91 10.43 -13.80 6.10
N SER A 92 9.37 -13.64 6.90
CA SER A 92 9.20 -12.46 7.77
C SER A 92 10.29 -12.37 8.83
N SER A 93 10.68 -13.49 9.44
CA SER A 93 11.72 -13.54 10.46
C SER A 93 13.11 -13.23 9.87
N SER A 94 13.41 -13.77 8.68
CA SER A 94 14.66 -13.47 7.97
C SER A 94 14.74 -12.02 7.52
N ALA A 95 13.63 -11.44 7.03
CA ALA A 95 13.56 -10.02 6.67
C ALA A 95 13.77 -9.12 7.91
N ALA A 96 13.16 -9.46 9.04
CA ALA A 96 13.34 -8.73 10.29
C ALA A 96 14.80 -8.80 10.79
N LEU A 97 15.42 -9.98 10.75
CA LEU A 97 16.84 -10.14 11.10
C LEU A 97 17.73 -9.29 10.19
N GLY A 98 17.50 -9.33 8.88
CA GLY A 98 18.24 -8.53 7.90
C GLY A 98 18.11 -7.03 8.17
N ALA A 99 16.91 -6.55 8.48
CA ALA A 99 16.67 -5.16 8.84
C ALA A 99 17.45 -4.76 10.11
N VAL A 100 17.42 -5.59 11.16
CA VAL A 100 18.15 -5.33 12.41
C VAL A 100 19.67 -5.28 12.15
N ILE A 101 20.21 -6.21 11.37
CA ILE A 101 21.65 -6.21 11.01
C ILE A 101 22.00 -4.93 10.26
N ALA A 102 21.22 -4.57 9.23
CA ALA A 102 21.49 -3.40 8.41
C ALA A 102 21.45 -2.09 9.21
N LEU A 103 20.49 -1.96 10.14
CA LEU A 103 20.36 -0.82 11.04
C LEU A 103 21.49 -0.76 12.08
N GLN A 104 21.83 -1.89 12.69
CA GLN A 104 22.82 -1.94 13.78
C GLN A 104 24.25 -1.77 13.27
N THR A 105 24.56 -2.28 12.07
CA THR A 105 25.91 -2.20 11.48
C THR A 105 26.13 -0.91 10.68
N GLY A 106 25.07 -0.15 10.40
CA GLY A 106 25.14 1.07 9.59
C GLY A 106 25.23 0.84 8.08
N ILE A 107 25.00 -0.39 7.59
CA ILE A 107 24.97 -0.70 6.15
C ILE A 107 23.83 0.05 5.43
N ALA A 108 22.77 0.42 6.16
CA ALA A 108 21.63 1.16 5.61
C ALA A 108 21.80 2.70 5.59
N ALA A 109 22.94 3.23 6.07
CA ALA A 109 23.21 4.67 6.16
C ALA A 109 23.89 5.23 4.90
#